data_AF-A0A7V9LDK6-F1
#
_entry.id   AF-A0A7V9LDK6-F1
#
_cell.length_a   1.000
_cell.length_b   1.000
_cell.length_c   1.000
_cell.angle_alpha   90.00
_cell.angle_beta   90.00
_cell.angle_gamma   90.00
#
_symmetry.space_group_name_H-M   'P 1'
#
loop_
_entity.id
_entity.type
_entity.pdbx_description
1 polymer ?
#
loop_
_entity_poly.entity_id
_entity_poly.type
_entity_poly.pdbx_seq_one_letter_code
_entity_poly.pdbx_strand_id
1 'polypeptide(L)'
;MNRIALVLLLLVPALAFADRSIQGDKKATIDCSKDPEVSIQSGEGTFTFTGTCDKITVTGGGNTVTIENVKKLAIVGASNTLDIGGADKISITGSSNKVTYKSTVKGTGKPVVATLGNDNKISKK
;
A
#
# COMPACT_ATOMS: atom_id res chain seq x y z
N MET A 1 -57.58 11.19 -3.66
CA MET A 1 -56.51 10.92 -2.68
C MET A 1 -55.55 9.91 -3.29
N ASN A 2 -54.26 10.01 -2.94
CA ASN A 2 -53.09 9.21 -3.35
C ASN A 2 -52.40 9.56 -4.68
N ARG A 3 -51.40 10.44 -4.55
CA ARG A 3 -50.29 10.58 -5.50
C ARG A 3 -49.29 9.46 -5.23
N ILE A 4 -49.10 8.57 -6.21
CA ILE A 4 -48.09 7.50 -6.16
C ILE A 4 -46.73 8.15 -6.42
N ALA A 5 -45.89 8.23 -5.39
CA ALA A 5 -44.49 8.63 -5.53
C ALA A 5 -43.67 7.40 -5.93
N LEU A 6 -43.24 7.36 -7.19
CA LEU A 6 -42.32 6.35 -7.71
C LEU A 6 -40.90 6.73 -7.24
N VAL A 7 -40.42 6.08 -6.19
CA VAL A 7 -39.03 6.22 -5.72
C VAL A 7 -38.14 5.38 -6.64
N LEU A 8 -37.42 6.07 -7.53
CA LEU A 8 -36.41 5.45 -8.40
C LEU A 8 -35.14 5.20 -7.57
N LEU A 9 -34.96 3.97 -7.10
CA LEU A 9 -33.75 3.51 -6.42
C LEU A 9 -32.62 3.40 -7.46
N LEU A 10 -31.78 4.44 -7.57
CA LEU A 10 -30.55 4.38 -8.38
C LEU A 10 -29.58 3.39 -7.72
N LEU A 11 -29.51 2.17 -8.25
CA LEU A 11 -28.38 1.26 -8.01
C LEU A 11 -27.14 1.90 -8.65
N VAL A 12 -26.39 2.66 -7.87
CA VAL A 12 -25.03 3.02 -8.25
C VAL A 12 -24.23 1.72 -8.20
N PRO A 13 -23.61 1.27 -9.30
CA PRO A 13 -22.68 0.16 -9.21
C PRO A 13 -21.52 0.65 -8.35
N ALA A 14 -21.44 0.18 -7.12
CA ALA A 14 -20.21 0.25 -6.36
C ALA A 14 -19.20 -0.56 -7.18
N LEU A 15 -18.26 0.11 -7.84
CA LEU A 15 -17.05 -0.54 -8.36
C LEU A 15 -16.32 -1.07 -7.12
N ALA A 16 -16.65 -2.30 -6.74
CA ALA A 16 -15.99 -2.99 -5.66
C ALA A 16 -14.61 -3.39 -6.17
N PHE A 17 -13.63 -2.50 -6.02
CA PHE A 17 -12.23 -2.90 -6.03
C PHE A 17 -12.07 -3.83 -4.84
N ALA A 18 -11.93 -5.13 -5.09
CA ALA A 18 -11.67 -6.09 -4.04
C ALA A 18 -10.27 -5.78 -3.47
N ASP A 19 -10.20 -5.50 -2.16
CA ASP A 19 -8.91 -5.41 -1.46
C ASP A 19 -8.19 -6.75 -1.64
N ARG A 20 -7.05 -6.74 -2.32
CA ARG A 20 -6.30 -7.97 -2.55
C ARG A 20 -5.49 -8.30 -1.32
N SER A 21 -5.94 -9.29 -0.57
CA SER A 21 -5.20 -9.83 0.57
C SER A 21 -4.31 -11.00 0.15
N ILE A 22 -3.01 -10.89 0.43
CA ILE A 22 -2.03 -11.96 0.26
C ILE A 22 -1.74 -12.54 1.64
N GLN A 23 -2.06 -13.82 1.85
CA GLN A 23 -1.88 -14.50 3.13
C GLN A 23 -1.02 -15.75 2.94
N GLY A 24 0.12 -15.81 3.63
CA GLY A 24 1.01 -16.99 3.60
C GLY A 24 1.88 -17.13 2.35
N ASP A 25 1.54 -16.49 1.23
CA ASP A 25 2.41 -16.46 0.05
C ASP A 25 3.73 -15.75 0.39
N LYS A 26 4.82 -16.31 -0.13
CA LYS A 26 6.17 -15.75 0.02
C LYS A 26 6.60 -14.95 -1.20
N LYS A 27 5.88 -15.02 -2.32
CA LYS A 27 6.22 -14.29 -3.55
C LYS A 27 4.97 -13.92 -4.33
N ALA A 28 4.87 -12.67 -4.77
CA ALA A 28 3.84 -12.25 -5.71
C ALA A 28 4.25 -10.99 -6.50
N THR A 29 3.75 -10.89 -7.73
CA THR A 29 3.76 -9.66 -8.52
C THR A 29 2.31 -9.16 -8.62
N ILE A 30 2.11 -7.89 -8.31
CA ILE A 30 0.79 -7.26 -8.25
C ILE A 30 0.76 -6.06 -9.19
N ASP A 31 -0.27 -6.04 -10.03
CA ASP A 31 -0.55 -4.94 -10.95
C ASP A 31 -1.61 -4.03 -10.33
N CYS A 32 -1.18 -2.85 -9.87
CA CYS A 32 -2.05 -1.91 -9.19
C CYS A 32 -3.05 -1.21 -10.09
N SER A 33 -2.96 -1.38 -11.42
CA SER A 33 -4.04 -0.97 -12.32
C SER A 33 -5.27 -1.89 -12.21
N LYS A 34 -5.11 -3.09 -11.66
CA LYS A 34 -6.19 -4.06 -11.38
C LYS A 34 -6.51 -4.12 -9.89
N ASP A 35 -5.47 -4.15 -9.07
CA ASP A 35 -5.55 -4.28 -7.61
C ASP A 35 -4.97 -3.00 -6.95
N PRO A 36 -5.72 -1.88 -6.93
CA PRO A 36 -5.19 -0.60 -6.44
C PRO A 36 -4.95 -0.58 -4.92
N GLU A 37 -5.63 -1.46 -4.18
CA GLU A 37 -5.47 -1.63 -2.73
C GLU A 37 -5.06 -3.08 -2.42
N VAL A 38 -3.95 -3.25 -1.70
CA VAL A 38 -3.35 -4.55 -1.43
C VAL A 38 -2.87 -4.64 0.01
N SER A 39 -3.16 -5.76 0.65
CA SER A 39 -2.68 -6.09 1.99
C SER A 39 -1.86 -7.37 1.98
N ILE A 40 -0.61 -7.28 2.42
CA ILE A 40 0.29 -8.42 2.62
C ILE A 40 0.25 -8.81 4.09
N GLN A 41 -0.06 -10.07 4.37
CA GLN A 41 0.05 -10.69 5.70
C GLN A 41 0.99 -11.89 5.57
N SER A 42 2.29 -11.60 5.57
CA SER A 42 3.34 -12.59 5.35
C SER A 42 4.65 -12.14 6.00
N GLY A 43 5.55 -13.07 6.25
CA GLY A 43 6.93 -12.79 6.68
C GLY A 43 7.92 -13.40 5.70
N GLU A 44 9.12 -12.83 5.59
CA GLU A 44 10.19 -13.30 4.71
C GLU A 44 9.78 -13.44 3.23
N GLY A 45 8.77 -12.66 2.81
CA GLY A 45 8.27 -12.67 1.44
C GLY A 45 9.00 -11.68 0.52
N THR A 46 8.85 -11.87 -0.79
CA THR A 46 9.35 -10.97 -1.84
C THR A 46 8.19 -10.53 -2.73
N PHE A 47 7.83 -9.24 -2.69
CA PHE A 47 6.65 -8.74 -3.39
C PHE A 47 7.02 -7.58 -4.31
N THR A 48 6.43 -7.59 -5.52
CA THR A 48 6.66 -6.56 -6.53
C THR A 48 5.34 -5.92 -6.93
N PHE A 49 5.27 -4.60 -6.90
CA PHE A 49 4.09 -3.81 -7.28
C PHE A 49 4.40 -2.94 -8.50
N THR A 50 3.62 -3.12 -9.56
CA THR A 50 3.70 -2.34 -10.80
C THR A 50 2.53 -1.37 -10.91
N GLY A 51 2.75 -0.24 -11.57
CA GLY A 51 1.77 0.83 -11.69
C GLY A 51 1.71 1.73 -10.44
N THR A 52 0.60 2.46 -10.30
CA THR A 52 0.35 3.32 -9.15
C THR A 52 -0.71 2.70 -8.26
N CYS A 53 -0.31 2.29 -7.06
CA CYS A 53 -1.20 1.77 -6.05
C CYS A 53 -1.79 2.92 -5.22
N ASP A 54 -3.05 2.80 -4.84
CA ASP A 54 -3.68 3.75 -3.93
C ASP A 54 -3.26 3.48 -2.49
N LYS A 55 -3.21 2.20 -2.11
CA LYS A 55 -2.85 1.79 -0.76
C LYS A 55 -2.13 0.44 -0.76
N ILE A 56 -1.04 0.36 -0.03
CA ILE A 56 -0.37 -0.90 0.30
C ILE A 56 -0.22 -1.00 1.81
N THR A 57 -0.63 -2.14 2.37
CA THR A 57 -0.38 -2.49 3.77
C THR A 57 0.53 -3.71 3.83
N VAL A 58 1.69 -3.60 4.47
CA VAL A 58 2.62 -4.70 4.67
C VAL A 58 2.62 -5.08 6.14
N THR A 59 2.09 -6.25 6.46
CA THR A 59 2.03 -6.80 7.82
C THR A 59 2.89 -8.04 7.92
N GLY A 60 3.81 -8.04 8.89
CA GLY A 60 4.75 -9.14 9.16
C GLY A 60 6.19 -8.67 9.15
N GLY A 61 7.15 -9.60 9.06
CA GLY A 61 8.56 -9.26 9.20
C GLY A 61 9.49 -9.97 8.23
N GLY A 62 10.62 -9.33 7.93
CA GLY A 62 11.63 -9.84 6.99
C GLY A 62 11.22 -9.76 5.51
N ASN A 63 10.16 -9.03 5.17
CA ASN A 63 9.72 -8.94 3.77
C ASN A 63 10.64 -8.02 2.96
N THR A 64 10.84 -8.35 1.69
CA THR A 64 11.45 -7.50 0.67
C THR A 64 10.36 -7.04 -0.28
N VAL A 65 10.14 -5.73 -0.39
CA VAL A 65 9.03 -5.19 -1.19
C VAL A 65 9.54 -4.13 -2.16
N THR A 66 9.24 -4.29 -3.44
CA THR A 66 9.56 -3.32 -4.50
C THR A 66 8.28 -2.71 -5.02
N ILE A 67 8.18 -1.38 -5.00
CA ILE A 67 6.98 -0.64 -5.39
C ILE A 67 7.36 0.43 -6.41
N GLU A 68 6.70 0.42 -7.57
CA GLU A 68 6.85 1.52 -8.52
C GLU A 68 6.32 2.83 -7.96
N ASN A 69 5.02 2.90 -7.67
CA ASN A 69 4.39 4.08 -7.06
C ASN A 69 3.27 3.70 -6.09
N VAL A 70 3.14 4.43 -4.98
CA VAL A 70 2.06 4.25 -4.01
C VAL A 70 1.65 5.56 -3.35
N LYS A 71 0.35 5.86 -3.29
CA LYS A 71 -0.11 7.07 -2.58
C LYS A 71 0.02 6.91 -1.06
N LYS A 72 -0.38 5.76 -0.52
CA LYS A 72 -0.34 5.47 0.93
C LYS A 72 0.29 4.12 1.20
N LEU A 73 1.43 4.13 1.88
CA LEU A 73 2.10 2.93 2.34
C LEU A 73 2.02 2.82 3.86
N ALA A 74 1.56 1.68 4.36
CA ALA A 74 1.59 1.32 5.77
C ALA A 74 2.43 0.05 5.97
N ILE A 75 3.42 0.12 6.85
CA ILE A 75 4.28 -1.01 7.21
C ILE A 75 4.06 -1.31 8.68
N VAL A 76 3.66 -2.53 9.00
CA VAL A 76 3.38 -3.01 10.36
C VAL A 76 4.19 -4.27 10.62
N GLY A 77 5.18 -4.19 11.50
CA GLY A 77 6.05 -5.31 11.86
C GLY A 77 7.52 -4.94 11.85
N ALA A 78 8.39 -5.92 11.60
CA ALA A 78 9.83 -5.77 11.84
C ALA A 78 10.74 -6.23 10.71
N SER A 79 11.90 -5.58 10.56
CA SER A 79 12.96 -5.99 9.62
C SER A 79 12.51 -6.08 8.16
N ASN A 80 11.51 -5.31 7.74
CA ASN A 80 11.12 -5.24 6.34
C ASN A 80 12.04 -4.31 5.56
N THR A 81 12.36 -4.66 4.32
CA THR A 81 13.14 -3.83 3.38
C THR A 81 12.26 -3.43 2.21
N LEU A 82 12.12 -2.13 1.98
CA LEU A 82 11.26 -1.59 0.94
C LEU A 82 12.03 -0.66 0.00
N ASP A 83 11.86 -0.89 -1.30
CA ASP A 83 12.34 -0.04 -2.38
C ASP A 83 11.18 0.56 -3.14
N ILE A 84 11.08 1.89 -3.11
CA ILE A 84 9.92 2.62 -3.63
C ILE A 84 10.37 3.64 -4.67
N GLY A 85 9.70 3.67 -5.82
CA GLY A 85 9.86 4.77 -6.77
C GLY A 85 9.23 6.04 -6.22
N GLY A 86 7.90 6.12 -6.25
CA GLY A 86 7.12 7.27 -5.75
C GLY A 86 6.26 6.93 -4.53
N ALA A 87 6.32 7.75 -3.48
CA ALA A 87 5.40 7.66 -2.34
C ALA A 87 4.92 9.03 -1.85
N ASP A 88 3.61 9.18 -1.61
CA ASP A 88 3.08 10.44 -1.04
C ASP A 88 3.01 10.37 0.49
N LYS A 89 2.66 9.21 1.05
CA LYS A 89 2.60 8.97 2.50
C LYS A 89 3.20 7.62 2.85
N ILE A 90 4.08 7.61 3.86
CA ILE A 90 4.71 6.41 4.41
C ILE A 90 4.46 6.40 5.91
N SER A 91 3.80 5.35 6.40
CA SER A 91 3.59 5.10 7.83
C SER A 91 4.29 3.81 8.21
N ILE A 92 5.10 3.84 9.26
CA ILE A 92 5.82 2.68 9.78
C ILE A 92 5.43 2.47 11.23
N THR A 93 5.06 1.25 11.59
CA THR A 93 4.77 0.83 12.96
C THR A 93 5.51 -0.47 13.25
N GLY A 94 6.47 -0.43 14.17
CA GLY A 94 7.32 -1.58 14.53
C GLY A 94 8.79 -1.21 14.54
N SER A 95 9.68 -2.15 14.22
CA SER A 95 11.13 -1.96 14.41
C SER A 95 12.02 -2.43 13.27
N SER A 96 13.19 -1.81 13.14
CA SER A 96 14.25 -2.23 12.19
C SER A 96 13.83 -2.26 10.71
N ASN A 97 12.77 -1.55 10.33
CA ASN A 97 12.35 -1.48 8.92
C ASN A 97 13.27 -0.53 8.15
N LYS A 98 13.68 -0.91 6.94
CA LYS A 98 14.43 -0.05 6.02
C LYS A 98 13.56 0.32 4.83
N VAL A 99 13.35 1.62 4.63
CA VAL A 99 12.59 2.16 3.51
C VAL A 99 13.47 3.07 2.69
N THR A 100 13.55 2.79 1.39
CA THR A 100 14.19 3.65 0.40
C THR A 100 13.17 4.15 -0.59
N TYR A 101 13.17 5.45 -0.89
CA TYR A 101 12.24 6.06 -1.85
C TYR A 101 12.96 7.01 -2.81
N LYS A 102 12.49 7.16 -4.05
CA LYS A 102 13.05 8.16 -5.00
C LYS A 102 12.36 9.52 -4.88
N SER A 103 11.02 9.55 -4.91
CA SER A 103 10.24 10.80 -4.87
C SER A 103 8.80 10.58 -4.40
N THR A 104 7.92 11.55 -4.60
CA THR A 104 6.46 11.40 -4.49
C THR A 104 5.85 10.77 -5.75
N VAL A 105 4.59 10.34 -5.71
CA VAL A 105 3.91 9.80 -6.91
C VAL A 105 3.86 10.82 -8.06
N LYS A 106 3.73 12.11 -7.72
CA LYS A 106 3.79 13.21 -8.71
C LYS A 106 5.22 13.58 -9.17
N GLY A 107 6.25 12.88 -8.70
CA GLY A 107 7.65 13.15 -9.04
C GLY A 107 8.27 14.39 -8.39
N THR A 108 7.53 15.18 -7.62
CA THR A 108 8.00 16.44 -7.02
C THR A 108 7.75 16.48 -5.51
N GLY A 109 8.83 16.60 -4.72
CA GLY A 109 8.75 16.79 -3.28
C GLY A 109 9.19 15.59 -2.45
N LYS A 110 8.73 15.55 -1.19
CA LYS A 110 9.04 14.51 -0.21
C LYS A 110 7.73 13.90 0.33
N PRO A 111 7.68 12.58 0.60
CA PRO A 111 6.55 11.96 1.27
C PRO A 111 6.33 12.55 2.67
N VAL A 112 5.09 12.53 3.11
CA VAL A 112 4.78 12.64 4.54
C VAL A 112 5.16 11.32 5.19
N VAL A 113 6.06 11.36 6.17
CA VAL A 113 6.56 10.17 6.87
C VAL A 113 6.15 10.21 8.34
N ALA A 114 5.54 9.13 8.82
CA ALA A 114 5.26 8.90 10.23
C ALA A 114 5.87 7.56 10.64
N THR A 115 6.58 7.55 11.76
CA THR A 115 7.29 6.37 12.25
C THR A 115 6.97 6.19 13.73
N LEU A 116 6.48 5.00 14.09
CA LEU A 116 6.20 4.58 15.45
C LEU A 116 7.00 3.31 15.76
N GLY A 117 7.80 3.34 16.83
CA GLY A 117 8.74 2.27 17.19
C GLY A 117 10.19 2.61 16.85
N ASN A 118 11.10 1.65 17.04
CA ASN A 118 12.55 1.90 17.13
C ASN A 118 13.32 1.41 15.89
N ASP A 119 14.49 1.99 15.63
CA ASP A 119 15.46 1.53 14.61
C ASP A 119 14.96 1.48 13.15
N ASN A 120 13.84 2.15 12.86
CA ASN A 120 13.35 2.31 11.50
C ASN A 120 14.22 3.33 10.75
N LYS A 121 14.68 2.96 9.55
CA LYS A 121 15.51 3.82 8.69
C LYS A 121 14.76 4.17 7.42
N ILE A 122 14.59 5.46 7.18
CA ILE A 122 14.05 5.97 5.91
C ILE A 122 15.14 6.77 5.20
N SER A 123 15.41 6.45 3.93
CA SER A 123 16.41 7.15 3.10
C SER A 123 15.82 7.51 1.74
N LYS A 124 16.22 8.67 1.21
CA LYS A 124 15.95 9.03 -0.19
C LYS A 124 17.07 8.48 -1.09
N LYS A 125 16.73 7.94 -2.26
CA LYS A 125 17.67 7.57 -3.33
C LYS A 125 18.03 8.75 -4.22
#